data_AF-A0A1C6GCI6-F1
#
_entry.id   AF-A0A1C6GCI6-F1
#
_cell.length_a   1.000
_cell.length_b   1.000
_cell.length_c   1.000
_cell.angle_alpha   90.00
_cell.angle_beta   90.00
_cell.angle_gamma   90.00
#
_symmetry.space_group_name_H-M   'P 1'
#
loop_
_entity.id
_entity.type
_entity.pdbx_description
1 polymer ?
#
loop_
_entity_poly.entity_id
_entity_poly.type
_entity_poly.pdbx_seq_one_letter_code
_entity_poly.pdbx_strand_id
1 'polypeptide(L)'
;MIKRILFILCAVFMFLNISVAQDFSKNPNLYWVTSNSTVTMYINTKSLEYNPSTDTAMFYVTSAYPADRCYYVSKVSINYARNTLCHSNTIKYFYDNDSTYIEIPETKTIEIRPDTLGEAVKNTSAILAGRDAKLAEYKAQQEEQLKEQEKKKKEAEEKAESEKRRERNNRIAGAVLSGLGGLF
;
A
#
# COMPACT_ATOMS: atom_id res chain seq x y z
N MET A 1 -21.76 -41.16 44.00
CA MET A 1 -22.19 -39.74 44.06
C MET A 1 -21.08 -38.77 43.64
N ILE A 2 -19.88 -38.85 44.22
CA ILE A 2 -18.72 -37.99 43.92
C ILE A 2 -18.35 -37.91 42.42
N LYS A 3 -18.34 -39.03 41.68
CA LYS A 3 -18.03 -39.03 40.23
C LYS A 3 -19.02 -38.21 39.38
N ARG A 4 -20.30 -38.13 39.77
CA ARG A 4 -21.31 -37.32 39.09
C ARG A 4 -21.15 -35.83 39.40
N ILE A 5 -20.79 -35.50 40.64
CA ILE A 5 -20.50 -34.12 41.07
C ILE A 5 -19.27 -33.57 40.35
N LEU A 6 -18.20 -34.38 40.23
CA LEU A 6 -16.97 -33.98 39.52
C LEU A 6 -17.24 -33.71 38.02
N PHE A 7 -18.06 -34.55 37.37
CA PHE A 7 -18.42 -34.39 35.96
C PHE A 7 -19.27 -33.13 35.72
N ILE A 8 -20.21 -32.83 36.62
CA ILE A 8 -21.01 -31.60 36.58
C ILE A 8 -20.12 -30.37 36.81
N LEU A 9 -19.15 -30.44 37.73
CA LEU A 9 -18.22 -29.33 38.00
C LEU A 9 -17.33 -29.04 36.78
N CYS A 10 -16.80 -30.08 36.12
CA CYS A 10 -16.02 -29.92 34.88
C CYS A 10 -16.86 -29.33 33.74
N ALA A 11 -18.13 -29.76 33.59
CA ALA A 11 -19.02 -29.19 32.58
C ALA A 11 -19.31 -27.71 32.86
N VAL A 12 -19.59 -27.33 34.11
CA VAL A 12 -19.83 -25.93 34.49
C VAL A 12 -18.58 -25.06 34.28
N PHE A 13 -17.37 -25.54 34.56
CA PHE A 13 -16.13 -24.82 34.26
C PHE A 13 -15.90 -24.60 32.75
N MET A 14 -16.35 -25.52 31.89
CA MET A 14 -16.30 -25.31 30.44
C MET A 14 -17.28 -24.24 29.96
N PHE A 15 -18.48 -24.15 30.54
CA PHE A 15 -19.48 -23.14 30.17
C PHE A 15 -19.22 -21.74 30.76
N LEU A 16 -18.49 -21.64 31.87
CA LEU A 16 -18.13 -20.34 32.48
C LEU A 16 -17.06 -19.56 31.68
N ASN A 17 -16.44 -20.18 30.66
CA ASN A 17 -15.45 -19.55 29.79
C ASN A 17 -15.99 -19.20 28.40
N ILE A 18 -17.32 -19.08 28.24
CA ILE A 18 -17.90 -18.53 27.00
C ILE A 18 -17.64 -17.01 27.01
N SER A 19 -16.44 -16.60 26.59
CA SER A 19 -16.19 -15.23 26.18
C SER A 19 -17.05 -14.95 24.95
N VAL A 20 -17.92 -13.96 25.05
CA VAL A 20 -18.64 -13.41 23.89
C VAL A 20 -17.60 -12.70 23.03
N ALA A 21 -17.12 -13.39 21.99
CA ALA A 21 -16.25 -12.80 20.98
C ALA A 21 -17.11 -12.29 19.82
N GLN A 22 -16.78 -11.11 19.28
CA GLN A 22 -17.40 -10.62 18.07
C GLN A 22 -17.02 -11.51 16.88
N ASP A 23 -18.03 -11.94 16.13
CA ASP A 23 -17.85 -12.79 14.96
C ASP A 23 -17.52 -11.95 13.72
N PHE A 24 -16.23 -11.66 13.52
CA PHE A 24 -15.75 -10.94 12.34
C PHE A 24 -15.83 -11.76 11.04
N SER A 25 -16.03 -13.09 11.11
CA SER A 25 -16.07 -13.96 9.93
C SER A 25 -17.25 -13.66 9.00
N LYS A 26 -18.29 -13.01 9.53
CA LYS A 26 -19.48 -12.59 8.76
C LYS A 26 -19.25 -11.33 7.92
N ASN A 27 -18.16 -10.60 8.13
CA ASN A 27 -17.86 -9.42 7.32
C ASN A 27 -17.05 -9.82 6.08
N PRO A 28 -17.62 -9.80 4.86
CA PRO A 28 -16.94 -10.27 3.65
C PRO A 28 -15.74 -9.39 3.25
N ASN A 29 -15.63 -8.19 3.83
CA ASN A 29 -14.52 -7.28 3.55
C ASN A 29 -13.34 -7.51 4.50
N LEU A 30 -13.49 -8.29 5.57
CA LEU A 30 -12.40 -8.55 6.51
C LEU A 30 -11.68 -9.84 6.12
N TYR A 31 -10.43 -9.70 5.72
CA TYR A 31 -9.53 -10.82 5.47
C TYR A 31 -8.68 -11.07 6.71
N TRP A 32 -8.72 -12.29 7.24
CA TRP A 32 -7.89 -12.69 8.38
C TRP A 32 -6.40 -12.69 8.03
N VAL A 33 -5.58 -12.06 8.86
CA VAL A 33 -4.13 -11.93 8.64
C VAL A 33 -3.36 -12.89 9.54
N THR A 34 -3.53 -12.75 10.85
CA THR A 34 -2.79 -13.49 11.87
C THR A 34 -3.48 -13.38 13.22
N SER A 35 -3.18 -14.32 14.11
CA SER A 35 -3.65 -14.36 15.49
C SER A 35 -2.52 -14.78 16.43
N ASN A 36 -2.46 -14.19 17.62
CA ASN A 36 -1.67 -14.69 18.73
C ASN A 36 -2.55 -14.84 19.98
N SER A 37 -1.95 -15.01 21.17
CA SER A 37 -2.69 -15.19 22.43
C SER A 37 -3.50 -13.97 22.87
N THR A 38 -3.24 -12.78 22.33
CA THR A 38 -3.88 -11.53 22.78
C THR A 38 -4.72 -10.87 21.69
N VAL A 39 -4.30 -10.94 20.43
CA VAL A 39 -4.89 -10.19 19.34
C VAL A 39 -5.06 -11.03 18.07
N THR A 40 -6.16 -10.80 17.38
CA THR A 40 -6.37 -11.24 16.00
C THR A 40 -6.49 -10.04 15.08
N MET A 41 -5.81 -10.08 13.94
CA MET A 41 -5.77 -8.98 12.98
C MET A 41 -6.45 -9.34 11.66
N TYR A 42 -7.18 -8.35 11.13
CA TYR A 42 -7.85 -8.43 9.84
C TYR A 42 -7.53 -7.21 8.99
N ILE A 43 -7.41 -7.39 7.68
CA ILE A 43 -7.35 -6.30 6.69
C ILE A 43 -8.74 -6.10 6.10
N ASN A 44 -9.19 -4.86 6.02
CA ASN A 44 -10.36 -4.51 5.23
C ASN A 44 -9.99 -4.42 3.74
N THR A 45 -10.30 -5.47 2.98
CA THR A 45 -9.94 -5.63 1.56
C THR A 45 -10.60 -4.58 0.68
N LYS A 46 -11.82 -4.14 1.01
CA LYS A 46 -12.54 -3.09 0.27
C LYS A 46 -11.82 -1.74 0.34
N SER A 47 -11.12 -1.46 1.43
CA SER A 47 -10.35 -0.23 1.61
C SER A 47 -8.92 -0.29 1.09
N LEU A 48 -8.49 -1.45 0.56
CA LEU A 48 -7.09 -1.67 0.18
C LEU A 48 -6.77 -1.03 -1.16
N GLU A 49 -5.98 0.05 -1.09
CA GLU A 49 -5.48 0.77 -2.24
C GLU A 49 -3.96 0.69 -2.27
N TYR A 50 -3.38 0.47 -3.47
CA TYR A 50 -1.94 0.44 -3.68
C TYR A 50 -1.52 1.43 -4.75
N ASN A 51 -0.53 2.25 -4.41
CA ASN A 51 0.10 3.20 -5.31
C ASN A 51 1.52 2.71 -5.68
N PRO A 52 1.76 2.30 -6.94
CA PRO A 52 3.06 1.83 -7.37
C PRO A 52 4.12 2.93 -7.50
N SER A 53 3.73 4.21 -7.63
CA SER A 53 4.70 5.31 -7.77
C SER A 53 5.47 5.61 -6.49
N THR A 54 4.82 5.41 -5.34
CA THR A 54 5.43 5.58 -4.01
C THR A 54 5.67 4.26 -3.30
N ASP A 55 5.35 3.14 -3.96
CA ASP A 55 5.34 1.78 -3.41
C ASP A 55 4.67 1.71 -2.03
N THR A 56 3.46 2.29 -1.96
CA THR A 56 2.72 2.47 -0.70
C THR A 56 1.31 1.91 -0.82
N ALA A 57 0.85 1.18 0.20
CA ALA A 57 -0.54 0.77 0.33
C ALA A 57 -1.24 1.48 1.50
N MET A 58 -2.53 1.76 1.36
CA MET A 58 -3.38 2.33 2.40
C MET A 58 -4.65 1.49 2.57
N PHE A 59 -5.04 1.22 3.81
CA PHE A 59 -6.18 0.38 4.14
C PHE A 59 -6.57 0.51 5.62
N TYR A 60 -7.71 -0.04 6.01
CA TYR A 60 -8.08 -0.22 7.40
C TYR A 60 -7.69 -1.60 7.92
N VAL A 61 -7.20 -1.64 9.15
CA VAL A 61 -6.91 -2.87 9.90
C VAL A 61 -7.83 -2.93 11.11
N THR A 62 -8.42 -4.11 11.33
CA THR A 62 -9.15 -4.43 12.56
C THR A 62 -8.28 -5.30 13.45
N SER A 63 -8.02 -4.85 14.69
CA SER A 63 -7.29 -5.59 15.72
C SER A 63 -8.24 -5.94 16.85
N ALA A 64 -8.65 -7.21 16.92
CA ALA A 64 -9.59 -7.73 17.91
C ALA A 64 -8.85 -8.25 19.15
N TYR A 65 -9.24 -7.78 20.33
CA TYR A 65 -8.69 -8.18 21.64
C TYR A 65 -9.80 -8.81 22.50
N PRO A 66 -10.01 -10.14 22.38
CA PRO A 66 -11.14 -10.78 23.02
C PRO A 66 -11.14 -10.71 24.56
N ALA A 67 -9.95 -10.79 25.17
CA ALA A 67 -9.79 -10.67 26.62
C ALA A 67 -10.23 -9.29 27.14
N ASP A 68 -10.01 -8.24 26.35
CA ASP A 68 -10.37 -6.86 26.67
C ASP A 68 -11.78 -6.49 26.18
N ARG A 69 -12.51 -7.44 25.59
CA ARG A 69 -13.85 -7.25 25.00
C ARG A 69 -13.94 -6.06 24.05
N CYS A 70 -12.88 -5.83 23.27
CA CYS A 70 -12.78 -4.67 22.41
C CYS A 70 -12.09 -4.98 21.08
N TYR A 71 -12.22 -4.05 20.13
CA TYR A 71 -11.46 -4.07 18.91
C TYR A 71 -11.10 -2.65 18.48
N TYR A 72 -10.01 -2.56 17.71
CA TYR A 72 -9.51 -1.31 17.17
C TYR A 72 -9.65 -1.34 15.66
N VAL A 73 -10.13 -0.25 15.07
CA VAL A 73 -10.10 -0.03 13.64
C VAL A 73 -9.14 1.13 13.39
N SER A 74 -8.02 0.84 12.72
CA SER A 74 -6.97 1.82 12.44
C SER A 74 -6.81 2.00 10.94
N LYS A 75 -6.65 3.25 10.49
CA LYS A 75 -6.11 3.50 9.16
C LYS A 75 -4.61 3.18 9.19
N VAL A 76 -4.17 2.38 8.22
CA VAL A 76 -2.80 1.93 8.06
C VAL A 76 -2.28 2.36 6.70
N SER A 77 -1.04 2.85 6.69
CA SER A 77 -0.26 3.06 5.47
C SER A 77 1.05 2.29 5.57
N ILE A 78 1.37 1.48 4.57
CA ILE A 78 2.63 0.73 4.49
C ILE A 78 3.42 1.24 3.30
N ASN A 79 4.63 1.73 3.56
CA ASN A 79 5.61 1.95 2.51
C ASN A 79 6.52 0.72 2.42
N TYR A 80 6.36 -0.07 1.36
CA TYR A 80 7.06 -1.35 1.22
C TYR A 80 8.56 -1.14 0.95
N ALA A 81 8.92 -0.14 0.14
CA ALA A 81 10.32 0.19 -0.16
C ALA A 81 11.11 0.62 1.09
N ARG A 82 10.47 1.35 2.01
CA ARG A 82 11.08 1.81 3.27
C ARG A 82 10.87 0.84 4.43
N ASN A 83 10.07 -0.21 4.24
CA ASN A 83 9.70 -1.18 5.27
C ASN A 83 9.13 -0.50 6.55
N THR A 84 8.27 0.49 6.36
CA THR A 84 7.64 1.27 7.44
C THR A 84 6.13 1.15 7.40
N LEU A 85 5.50 1.16 8.57
CA LEU A 85 4.06 1.16 8.75
C LEU A 85 3.65 2.39 9.58
N CYS A 86 2.64 3.12 9.12
CA CYS A 86 2.02 4.23 9.83
C CYS A 86 0.59 3.87 10.25
N HIS A 87 0.30 3.98 11.54
CA HIS A 87 -1.06 3.92 12.10
C HIS A 87 -1.58 5.33 12.29
N SER A 88 -2.84 5.58 11.90
CA SER A 88 -3.55 6.84 12.18
C SER A 88 -5.05 6.59 12.30
N ASN A 89 -5.80 7.62 12.75
CA ASN A 89 -7.26 7.62 12.84
C ASN A 89 -7.80 6.33 13.48
N THR A 90 -7.25 5.96 14.64
CA THR A 90 -7.62 4.73 15.32
C THR A 90 -8.87 4.94 16.13
N ILE A 91 -9.83 4.03 16.01
CA ILE A 91 -11.06 4.04 16.79
C ILE A 91 -11.14 2.72 17.56
N LYS A 92 -11.37 2.81 18.87
CA LYS A 92 -11.65 1.67 19.74
C LYS A 92 -13.16 1.50 19.88
N TYR A 93 -13.63 0.27 19.69
CA TYR A 93 -15.00 -0.17 19.89
C TYR A 93 -15.07 -1.28 20.94
N PHE A 94 -16.23 -1.48 21.54
CA PHE A 94 -16.47 -2.50 22.56
C PHE A 94 -17.53 -3.50 22.07
N TYR A 95 -17.29 -4.79 22.26
CA TYR A 95 -18.19 -5.85 21.74
C TYR A 95 -19.63 -5.74 22.25
N ASP A 96 -19.81 -5.19 23.44
CA ASP A 96 -21.11 -5.09 24.10
C ASP A 96 -21.86 -3.81 23.76
N ASN A 97 -21.21 -2.86 23.08
CA ASN A 97 -21.79 -1.56 22.78
C ASN A 97 -21.07 -0.84 21.64
N ASP A 98 -21.46 -1.16 20.40
CA ASP A 98 -20.94 -0.49 19.20
C ASP A 98 -21.29 1.01 19.11
N SER A 99 -22.24 1.50 19.91
CA SER A 99 -22.60 2.92 19.94
C SER A 99 -21.60 3.78 20.73
N THR A 100 -20.78 3.17 21.57
CA THR A 100 -19.73 3.87 22.33
C THR A 100 -18.37 3.54 21.73
N TYR A 101 -17.68 4.57 21.25
CA TYR A 101 -16.33 4.45 20.69
C TYR A 101 -15.39 5.49 21.28
N ILE A 102 -14.09 5.19 21.24
CA ILE A 102 -13.03 6.10 21.66
C ILE A 102 -12.13 6.38 20.46
N GLU A 103 -12.01 7.65 20.07
CA GLU A 103 -11.03 8.08 19.08
C GLU A 103 -9.65 8.21 19.71
N ILE A 104 -8.65 7.68 19.01
CA ILE A 104 -7.25 7.74 19.39
C ILE A 104 -6.55 8.53 18.28
N PRO A 105 -6.32 9.84 18.50
CA PRO A 105 -5.82 10.75 17.46
C PRO A 105 -4.33 10.59 17.16
N GLU A 106 -3.64 9.70 17.87
CA GLU A 106 -2.21 9.48 17.68
C GLU A 106 -1.93 8.91 16.28
N THR A 107 -1.00 9.57 15.60
CA THR A 107 -0.39 9.05 14.38
C THR A 107 1.02 8.59 14.70
N LYS A 108 1.33 7.34 14.39
CA LYS A 108 2.62 6.75 14.70
C LYS A 108 3.16 5.97 13.51
N THR A 109 4.35 6.34 13.07
CA THR A 109 5.13 5.57 12.09
C THR A 109 6.14 4.71 12.82
N ILE A 110 6.20 3.44 12.47
CA ILE A 110 7.13 2.45 13.00
C ILE A 110 7.83 1.71 11.86
N GLU A 111 9.03 1.24 12.13
CA GLU A 111 9.71 0.27 11.29
C GLU A 111 9.07 -1.12 11.47
N ILE A 112 8.87 -1.83 10.37
CA ILE A 112 8.31 -3.18 10.39
C ILE A 112 9.43 -4.17 10.69
N ARG A 113 9.32 -4.88 11.82
CA ARG A 113 10.33 -5.87 12.24
C ARG A 113 9.91 -7.29 11.85
N PRO A 114 10.89 -8.19 11.59
CA PRO A 114 10.62 -9.60 11.37
C PRO A 114 9.87 -10.24 12.53
N ASP A 115 9.08 -11.28 12.23
CA ASP A 115 8.32 -12.08 13.21
C ASP A 115 7.35 -11.25 14.05
N THR A 116 6.86 -10.13 13.50
CA THR A 116 5.86 -9.28 14.14
C THR A 116 4.53 -9.29 13.39
N LEU A 117 3.49 -8.89 14.11
CA LEU A 117 2.17 -8.63 13.54
C LEU A 117 2.24 -7.64 12.35
N GLY A 118 3.12 -6.63 12.43
CA GLY A 118 3.31 -5.66 11.36
C GLY A 118 3.87 -6.29 10.07
N GLU A 119 4.74 -7.28 10.19
CA GLU A 119 5.24 -8.03 9.04
C GLU A 119 4.16 -8.90 8.41
N ALA A 120 3.36 -9.59 9.23
CA ALA A 120 2.23 -10.36 8.73
C ALA A 120 1.24 -9.47 7.95
N VAL A 121 0.92 -8.28 8.49
CA VAL A 121 0.07 -7.29 7.79
C VAL A 121 0.70 -6.85 6.48
N LYS A 122 2.01 -6.51 6.47
CA LYS A 122 2.74 -6.11 5.26
C LYS A 122 2.68 -7.19 4.17
N ASN A 123 2.99 -8.42 4.51
CA ASN A 123 3.08 -9.50 3.53
C ASN A 123 1.70 -9.82 2.96
N THR A 124 0.68 -9.92 3.82
CA THR A 124 -0.69 -10.18 3.39
C THR A 124 -1.25 -9.02 2.57
N SER A 125 -1.00 -7.76 2.95
CA SER A 125 -1.46 -6.60 2.17
C SER A 125 -0.78 -6.51 0.81
N ALA A 126 0.50 -6.89 0.69
CA ALA A 126 1.20 -6.91 -0.59
C ALA A 126 0.57 -7.91 -1.57
N ILE A 127 0.23 -9.11 -1.08
CA ILE A 127 -0.42 -10.16 -1.87
C ILE A 127 -1.82 -9.71 -2.29
N LEU A 128 -2.66 -9.28 -1.33
CA LEU A 128 -4.04 -8.84 -1.60
C LEU A 128 -4.10 -7.65 -2.55
N ALA A 129 -3.13 -6.75 -2.50
CA ALA A 129 -3.07 -5.59 -3.38
C ALA A 129 -2.61 -5.92 -4.81
N GLY A 130 -2.07 -7.13 -5.04
CA GLY A 130 -1.38 -7.47 -6.29
C GLY A 130 -0.13 -6.59 -6.51
N ARG A 131 0.58 -6.27 -5.42
CA ARG A 131 1.67 -5.29 -5.39
C ARG A 131 2.70 -5.54 -6.48
N ASP A 132 3.25 -6.75 -6.52
CA ASP A 132 4.42 -7.04 -7.35
C ASP A 132 4.09 -6.93 -8.84
N ALA A 133 2.91 -7.39 -9.26
CA ALA A 133 2.44 -7.25 -10.63
C ALA A 133 2.25 -5.77 -11.01
N LYS A 134 1.56 -4.99 -10.16
CA LYS A 134 1.32 -3.56 -10.40
C LYS A 134 2.62 -2.74 -10.40
N LEU A 135 3.57 -3.08 -9.54
CA LEU A 135 4.87 -2.43 -9.47
C LEU A 135 5.73 -2.74 -10.70
N ALA A 136 5.70 -3.99 -11.18
CA ALA A 136 6.39 -4.37 -12.40
C ALA A 136 5.80 -3.65 -13.63
N GLU A 137 4.47 -3.61 -13.75
CA GLU A 137 3.78 -2.89 -14.83
C GLU A 137 4.11 -1.39 -14.81
N TYR A 138 4.07 -0.76 -13.64
CA TYR A 138 4.42 0.65 -13.49
C TYR A 138 5.87 0.94 -13.94
N LYS A 139 6.83 0.09 -13.55
CA LYS A 139 8.23 0.23 -13.97
C LYS A 139 8.40 0.07 -15.48
N ALA A 140 7.71 -0.88 -16.09
CA ALA A 140 7.73 -1.07 -17.54
C ALA A 140 7.19 0.15 -18.28
N GLN A 141 6.07 0.73 -17.80
CA GLN A 141 5.49 1.96 -18.36
C GLN A 141 6.45 3.15 -18.24
N GLN A 142 7.14 3.31 -17.10
CA GLN A 142 8.14 4.37 -16.92
C GLN A 142 9.32 4.21 -17.89
N GLU A 143 9.80 2.98 -18.09
CA GLU A 143 10.90 2.71 -19.02
C GLU A 143 10.50 2.99 -20.48
N GLU A 144 9.29 2.61 -20.88
CA GLU A 144 8.76 2.90 -22.21
C GLU A 144 8.62 4.41 -22.46
N GLN A 145 8.07 5.14 -21.48
CA GLN A 145 7.96 6.60 -21.55
C GLN A 145 9.33 7.27 -21.66
N LEU A 146 10.34 6.78 -20.92
CA LEU A 146 11.69 7.31 -21.00
C LEU A 146 12.31 7.08 -22.38
N LYS A 147 12.17 5.87 -22.93
CA LYS A 147 12.65 5.54 -24.29
C LYS A 147 11.97 6.41 -25.35
N GLU A 148 10.67 6.65 -25.23
CA GLU A 148 9.95 7.50 -26.17
C GLU A 148 10.40 8.97 -26.07
N GLN A 149 10.63 9.48 -24.85
CA GLN A 149 11.15 10.84 -24.64
C GLN A 149 12.57 10.99 -25.21
N GLU A 150 13.45 10.02 -24.99
CA GLU A 150 14.80 10.02 -25.56
C GLU A 150 14.78 9.97 -27.09
N LYS A 151 13.89 9.14 -27.68
CA LYS A 151 13.71 9.09 -29.12
C LYS A 151 13.25 10.43 -29.69
N LYS A 152 12.23 11.05 -29.08
CA LYS A 152 11.74 12.39 -29.49
C LYS A 152 12.83 13.45 -29.35
N LYS A 153 13.66 13.37 -28.30
CA LYS A 153 14.78 14.29 -28.11
C LYS A 153 15.84 14.13 -29.20
N LYS A 154 16.24 12.90 -29.54
CA LYS A 154 17.20 12.63 -30.63
C LYS A 154 16.66 13.09 -31.98
N GLU A 155 15.41 12.78 -32.30
CA GLU A 155 14.77 13.24 -33.54
C GLU A 155 14.70 14.77 -33.63
N ALA A 156 14.46 15.46 -32.52
CA ALA A 156 14.47 16.92 -32.47
C ALA A 156 15.88 17.51 -32.65
N GLU A 157 16.91 16.90 -32.03
CA GLU A 157 18.31 17.29 -32.18
C GLU A 157 18.81 17.09 -33.62
N GLU A 158 18.49 15.95 -34.25
CA GLU A 158 18.82 15.67 -35.65
C GLU A 158 18.14 16.65 -36.61
N LYS A 159 16.85 16.96 -36.39
CA LYS A 159 16.12 17.97 -37.19
C LYS A 159 16.76 19.34 -37.05
N ALA A 160 17.03 19.79 -35.81
CA ALA A 160 17.66 21.07 -35.56
C ALA A 160 19.07 21.16 -36.17
N GLU A 161 19.86 20.08 -36.14
CA GLU A 161 21.16 20.05 -36.79
C GLU A 161 21.03 20.10 -38.32
N SER A 162 20.09 19.35 -38.90
CA SER A 162 19.83 19.36 -40.34
C SER A 162 19.41 20.76 -40.84
N GLU A 163 18.59 21.48 -40.08
CA GLU A 163 18.18 22.85 -40.38
C GLU A 163 19.35 23.82 -40.31
N LYS A 164 20.17 23.75 -39.25
CA LYS A 164 21.40 24.57 -39.13
C LYS A 164 22.38 24.31 -40.28
N ARG A 165 22.52 23.05 -40.72
CA ARG A 165 23.34 22.69 -41.90
C ARG A 165 22.75 23.30 -43.18
N ARG A 166 21.43 23.23 -43.37
CA ARG A 166 20.74 23.83 -44.52
C ARG A 166 20.89 25.35 -44.57
N GLU A 167 20.69 26.04 -43.46
CA GLU A 167 20.87 27.50 -43.36
C GLU A 167 22.31 27.91 -43.68
N ARG A 168 23.29 27.18 -43.14
CA ARG A 168 24.70 27.43 -43.41
C ARG A 168 25.01 27.30 -44.91
N ASN A 169 24.51 26.23 -45.55
CA ASN A 169 24.72 26.00 -46.97
C ASN A 169 24.08 27.10 -47.82
N ASN A 170 22.85 27.52 -47.49
CA ASN A 170 22.18 28.62 -48.18
C ASN A 170 22.96 29.95 -48.04
N ARG A 171 23.51 30.23 -46.86
CA ARG A 171 24.32 31.43 -46.62
C ARG A 171 25.60 31.45 -47.45
N ILE A 172 26.27 30.30 -47.57
CA ILE A 172 27.49 30.17 -48.39
C ILE A 172 27.16 30.38 -49.87
N ALA A 173 26.10 29.74 -50.39
CA ALA A 173 25.68 29.91 -51.78
C ALA A 173 25.34 31.37 -52.12
N GLY A 174 24.61 32.05 -51.23
CA GLY A 174 24.29 33.48 -51.39
C GLY A 174 25.53 34.39 -51.42
N ALA A 175 26.54 34.11 -50.59
CA ALA A 175 27.78 34.88 -50.55
C ALA A 175 28.67 34.69 -51.79
N VAL A 176 28.68 33.49 -52.38
CA VAL A 176 29.42 33.22 -53.63
C VAL A 176 28.78 33.97 -54.81
N LEU A 177 27.44 33.98 -54.88
CA LEU A 177 26.71 34.66 -55.95
C LEU A 177 26.87 36.20 -55.88
N SER A 178 26.89 36.79 -54.69
CA SER A 178 27.12 38.24 -54.55
C SER A 178 28.58 38.65 -54.83
N GLY A 179 29.56 37.79 -54.52
CA GLY A 179 30.97 38.04 -54.83
C GLY A 179 31.31 38.00 -56.33
N LEU A 180 30.62 37.16 -57.11
CA LEU A 180 30.78 37.10 -58.57
C LEU A 180 30.05 38.24 -59.31
N GLY A 181 28.96 38.76 -58.75
CA GLY A 181 28.23 39.90 -59.33
C GLY A 181 28.92 41.26 -59.16
N GLY A 182 29.93 41.37 -58.29
CA GLY A 182 30.70 42.60 -58.08
C GLY A 182 31.98 42.72 -58.93
N LEU A 183 32.23 41.75 -59.83
CA LEU A 183 33.41 41.70 -60.70
C LEU A 183 33.08 41.99 -62.18
N PHE A 184 31.85 42.41 -62.48
CA PHE A 184 31.41 42.98 -63.76
C PHE A 184 30.86 44.38 -63.54
#